data_AF-A0A1Y5PCY3-F1
#
_entry.id   AF-A0A1Y5PCY3-F1
#
_cell.length_a   1.000
_cell.length_b   1.000
_cell.length_c   1.000
_cell.angle_alpha   90.00
_cell.angle_beta   90.00
_cell.angle_gamma   90.00
#
_symmetry.space_group_name_H-M   'P 1'
#
loop_
_entity.id
_entity.type
_entity.pdbx_description
1 polymer ?
#
loop_
_entity_poly.entity_id
_entity_poly.type
_entity_poly.pdbx_seq_one_letter_code
_entity_poly.pdbx_strand_id
1 'polypeptide(L)'
;MADLAVVRWLQVGAVAAGVGAAMLAVPAIAAADEGGSSTSTATSARGATHRPAVHPRSERATTRPVATRQRVASTARPTAVSRRTARVVRAAADDPGASAEIVTGLFREILRADPTVDQLERYTNLLNSQGTAAVVSSLYKSTAFRQQQVNSYYLELLGRAPTAKELAIGTLELRIGVPEPLVVAQVASTREFYRESGGTADTYVQLLYRSVLGTPTDAAQAAIYIQRLQSGQPTQMIAVQFIKADPFRSVKVQEIVQVALGRPATDAEIAYYVDNWIRNGGLAGTATKILNSTENIERMTTDGVPLPDMVAVHQLQQILMAAYDEDPDGFVNLFNTYLRTDPVTGDQCESTCNTPLLNLITTGGSTRGIPNQAITVTPITAAVSSLTPSQNEIDAQKALEDPLQDPDLLEDYLAGGTVLAKSVILTADNGLWIVDGHHRWGGLYVINPYSQLSSIDLGYVPNAQEALKETQVAIVAEQGYLSAETVSGDNLYTMSKDEFDDIVEELIDSGSDKDKIMKVFKKEKDLTSMSEIQDYLWANVLRMRQFNQPIAGATSRGYMPQPPNSDYQPLMHWMEGGALSYTMPVIGYVG
;
A
#
# COMPACT_ATOMS: atom_id res chain seq x y z
N MET A 1 33.06 53.21 -29.04
CA MET A 1 33.34 51.86 -29.58
C MET A 1 32.66 50.89 -28.60
N ALA A 2 31.42 50.47 -28.83
CA ALA A 2 30.85 49.77 -30.00
C ALA A 2 31.14 48.25 -29.92
N ASP A 3 30.18 47.34 -30.10
CA ASP A 3 28.75 47.60 -30.31
C ASP A 3 27.80 46.47 -29.89
N LEU A 4 26.50 46.80 -29.94
CA LEU A 4 25.33 45.94 -29.77
C LEU A 4 25.31 44.70 -30.68
N ALA A 5 24.70 43.62 -30.17
CA ALA A 5 24.10 42.56 -31.00
C ALA A 5 22.85 41.96 -30.32
N VAL A 6 21.71 42.65 -30.44
CA VAL A 6 20.39 42.09 -30.08
C VAL A 6 19.81 41.36 -31.29
N VAL A 7 19.34 40.13 -31.10
CA VAL A 7 18.42 39.45 -32.04
C VAL A 7 17.25 38.86 -31.25
N ARG A 8 16.05 38.95 -31.83
CA ARG A 8 14.75 38.54 -31.24
C ARG A 8 13.90 37.91 -32.36
N TRP A 9 12.81 37.24 -31.99
CA TRP A 9 11.84 36.54 -32.87
C TRP A 9 12.33 35.18 -33.38
N LEU A 10 11.47 34.18 -33.64
CA LEU A 10 9.99 34.18 -33.71
C LEU A 10 9.31 33.36 -32.60
N GLN A 11 8.03 33.67 -32.33
CA GLN A 11 7.05 32.72 -31.80
C GLN A 11 6.39 31.96 -32.96
N VAL A 12 6.23 30.64 -32.87
CA VAL A 12 5.17 29.88 -33.57
C VAL A 12 4.80 28.64 -32.75
N GLY A 13 3.49 28.37 -32.62
CA GLY A 13 2.95 27.02 -32.47
C GLY A 13 3.15 26.32 -31.11
N ALA A 14 2.17 26.49 -30.21
CA ALA A 14 1.89 25.43 -29.24
C ALA A 14 1.30 24.23 -30.00
N VAL A 15 1.90 23.05 -29.82
CA VAL A 15 1.35 21.76 -30.28
C VAL A 15 1.32 20.87 -29.05
N ALA A 16 0.17 20.23 -28.80
CA ALA A 16 0.02 19.34 -27.65
C ALA A 16 0.95 18.14 -27.79
N ALA A 17 1.98 18.07 -26.94
CA ALA A 17 2.74 16.86 -26.71
C ALA A 17 1.89 15.96 -25.81
N GLY A 18 1.36 14.87 -26.37
CA GLY A 18 0.54 13.92 -25.61
C GLY A 18 1.35 13.23 -24.51
N VAL A 19 0.63 12.68 -23.51
CA VAL A 19 1.20 11.93 -22.39
C VAL A 19 2.13 10.82 -22.91
N GLY A 20 3.44 11.10 -22.84
CA GLY A 20 4.46 10.19 -23.31
C GLY A 20 4.62 9.06 -22.31
N ALA A 21 3.83 8.00 -22.46
CA ALA A 21 3.88 6.81 -21.63
C ALA A 21 5.28 6.19 -21.66
N ALA A 22 6.10 6.59 -20.69
CA ALA A 22 7.39 5.99 -20.41
C ALA A 22 7.14 4.59 -19.82
N MET A 23 6.85 3.63 -20.69
CA MET A 23 6.76 2.22 -20.32
C MET A 23 8.06 1.83 -19.64
N LEU A 24 8.01 1.69 -18.31
CA LEU A 24 9.02 0.93 -17.58
C LEU A 24 9.02 -0.47 -18.22
N ALA A 25 10.13 -0.80 -18.88
CA ALA A 25 10.20 -2.02 -19.66
C ALA A 25 10.02 -3.22 -18.73
N VAL A 26 8.84 -3.86 -18.79
CA VAL A 26 8.55 -5.13 -18.13
C VAL A 26 9.71 -6.07 -18.50
N PRO A 27 10.45 -6.63 -17.52
CA PRO A 27 11.65 -7.40 -17.80
C PRO A 27 11.28 -8.58 -18.71
N ALA A 28 11.88 -8.61 -19.89
CA ALA A 28 11.45 -9.54 -20.95
C ALA A 28 11.50 -10.99 -20.45
N ILE A 29 10.34 -11.66 -20.47
CA ILE A 29 10.08 -12.97 -19.83
C ILE A 29 10.92 -14.10 -20.46
N ALA A 30 11.67 -13.81 -21.53
CA ALA A 30 12.76 -14.62 -22.05
C ALA A 30 13.78 -15.07 -20.97
N ALA A 31 13.92 -14.36 -19.84
CA ALA A 31 14.73 -14.77 -18.70
C ALA A 31 14.15 -15.95 -17.87
N ALA A 32 13.02 -16.53 -18.28
CA ALA A 32 12.47 -17.76 -17.71
C ALA A 32 13.15 -19.06 -18.19
N ASP A 33 14.05 -18.96 -19.18
CA ASP A 33 14.51 -20.09 -20.00
C ASP A 33 15.75 -20.86 -19.49
N GLU A 34 16.41 -20.45 -18.40
CA GLU A 34 17.70 -21.03 -17.93
C GLU A 34 17.59 -22.44 -17.27
N GLY A 35 16.71 -23.31 -17.79
CA GLY A 35 16.55 -24.71 -17.41
C GLY A 35 17.33 -25.72 -18.29
N GLY A 36 18.39 -25.29 -18.97
CA GLY A 36 19.12 -26.09 -19.96
C GLY A 36 20.39 -26.77 -19.42
N SER A 37 20.48 -28.10 -19.55
CA SER A 37 21.69 -28.86 -19.19
C SER A 37 22.84 -28.61 -20.17
N SER A 38 24.01 -28.23 -19.67
CA SER A 38 25.21 -27.94 -20.46
C SER A 38 26.01 -29.20 -20.83
N THR A 39 25.41 -30.12 -21.59
CA THR A 39 26.14 -31.26 -22.18
C THR A 39 26.80 -30.90 -23.50
N SER A 40 28.12 -30.68 -23.47
CA SER A 40 28.95 -30.47 -24.66
C SER A 40 28.96 -31.71 -25.57
N THR A 41 28.73 -31.51 -26.87
CA THR A 41 28.72 -32.58 -27.88
C THR A 41 30.14 -33.07 -28.21
N ALA A 42 30.41 -34.35 -27.95
CA ALA A 42 31.61 -35.05 -28.40
C ALA A 42 31.23 -36.38 -29.08
N THR A 43 31.44 -36.47 -30.40
CA THR A 43 31.09 -37.63 -31.23
C THR A 43 32.17 -38.72 -31.18
N SER A 44 31.77 -39.98 -30.99
CA SER A 44 32.50 -41.12 -31.58
C SER A 44 31.57 -42.33 -31.80
N ALA A 45 32.06 -43.33 -32.54
CA ALA A 45 31.26 -44.23 -33.35
C ALA A 45 31.04 -45.64 -32.78
N ARG A 46 30.01 -46.32 -33.32
CA ARG A 46 29.84 -47.78 -33.49
C ARG A 46 29.77 -48.69 -32.25
N GLY A 47 28.70 -49.48 -32.20
CA GLY A 47 28.64 -50.74 -31.46
C GLY A 47 27.25 -51.37 -31.56
N ALA A 48 27.12 -52.50 -32.28
CA ALA A 48 25.86 -53.23 -32.40
C ALA A 48 26.01 -54.63 -31.82
N THR A 49 25.00 -55.12 -31.08
CA THR A 49 24.48 -56.51 -31.11
C THR A 49 23.44 -56.78 -30.01
N HIS A 50 22.69 -57.88 -30.22
CA HIS A 50 21.91 -58.69 -29.26
C HIS A 50 20.50 -58.29 -28.76
N ARG A 51 19.70 -59.37 -28.71
CA ARG A 51 18.30 -59.64 -28.32
C ARG A 51 18.26 -61.18 -28.08
N PRO A 52 17.20 -61.84 -27.56
CA PRO A 52 16.00 -61.36 -26.85
C PRO A 52 15.64 -62.12 -25.53
N ALA A 53 14.63 -61.63 -24.79
CA ALA A 53 13.87 -62.34 -23.73
C ALA A 53 12.45 -61.69 -23.60
N VAL A 54 11.28 -62.33 -23.38
CA VAL A 54 10.82 -63.73 -23.15
C VAL A 54 11.01 -64.22 -21.68
N HIS A 55 10.00 -64.63 -20.89
CA HIS A 55 8.53 -64.85 -21.07
C HIS A 55 7.73 -64.51 -19.75
N PRO A 56 6.40 -64.78 -19.60
CA PRO A 56 5.50 -64.02 -18.68
C PRO A 56 5.13 -64.75 -17.37
N ARG A 57 4.20 -64.17 -16.60
CA ARG A 57 3.48 -64.82 -15.48
C ARG A 57 1.97 -64.74 -15.67
N SER A 58 1.24 -65.76 -15.19
CA SER A 58 -0.22 -65.91 -15.35
C SER A 58 -1.00 -65.44 -14.13
N GLU A 59 -2.18 -64.87 -14.39
CA GLU A 59 -3.30 -64.83 -13.44
C GLU A 59 -4.28 -65.97 -13.72
N ARG A 60 -5.14 -66.30 -12.74
CA ARG A 60 -6.10 -67.43 -12.81
C ARG A 60 -7.38 -67.07 -12.04
N ALA A 61 -8.54 -67.16 -12.69
CA ALA A 61 -9.80 -66.66 -12.15
C ALA A 61 -10.71 -67.74 -11.54
N THR A 62 -11.23 -67.47 -10.33
CA THR A 62 -12.27 -68.21 -9.57
C THR A 62 -12.81 -67.26 -8.48
N THR A 63 -14.10 -67.16 -8.10
CA THR A 63 -15.36 -67.74 -8.60
C THR A 63 -16.57 -66.91 -8.09
N ARG A 64 -17.73 -67.04 -8.75
CA ARG A 64 -19.07 -66.53 -8.36
C ARG A 64 -19.82 -67.57 -7.47
N PRO A 65 -21.08 -67.38 -6.98
CA PRO A 65 -21.92 -66.17 -6.82
C PRO A 65 -22.77 -66.06 -5.49
N VAL A 66 -23.43 -64.90 -5.29
CA VAL A 66 -24.81 -64.66 -4.80
C VAL A 66 -25.40 -65.43 -3.58
N ALA A 67 -25.96 -64.66 -2.64
CA ALA A 67 -27.16 -65.01 -1.88
C ALA A 67 -28.18 -63.84 -1.93
N THR A 68 -29.49 -64.10 -1.79
CA THR A 68 -30.55 -63.07 -1.99
C THR A 68 -31.83 -63.40 -1.23
N ARG A 69 -32.36 -62.47 -0.42
CA ARG A 69 -33.81 -62.15 -0.33
C ARG A 69 -34.16 -61.05 0.69
N GLN A 70 -35.07 -60.17 0.25
CA GLN A 70 -36.26 -59.59 0.91
C GLN A 70 -36.19 -59.03 2.37
N ARG A 71 -36.97 -58.04 2.80
CA ARG A 71 -37.68 -56.84 2.23
C ARG A 71 -38.81 -56.50 3.21
N VAL A 72 -38.70 -55.38 3.92
CA VAL A 72 -39.81 -54.68 4.60
C VAL A 72 -39.69 -53.19 4.24
N ALA A 73 -40.79 -52.44 4.21
CA ALA A 73 -40.79 -51.06 3.73
C ALA A 73 -41.72 -50.15 4.56
N SER A 74 -41.23 -48.96 4.91
CA SER A 74 -42.05 -47.84 5.41
C SER A 74 -41.37 -46.50 5.11
N THR A 75 -41.89 -45.84 4.06
CA THR A 75 -41.92 -44.38 3.82
C THR A 75 -41.21 -43.44 4.80
N ALA A 76 -40.10 -42.84 4.35
CA ALA A 76 -39.71 -41.47 4.66
C ALA A 76 -38.96 -40.89 3.43
N ARG A 77 -39.18 -39.61 3.09
CA ARG A 77 -38.63 -38.98 1.87
C ARG A 77 -37.88 -37.68 2.20
N PRO A 78 -36.55 -37.73 2.38
CA PRO A 78 -35.69 -36.57 2.25
C PRO A 78 -35.50 -36.18 0.77
N THR A 79 -34.99 -34.97 0.54
CA THR A 79 -34.59 -34.47 -0.77
C THR A 79 -33.35 -35.20 -1.32
N ALA A 80 -33.18 -35.18 -2.65
CA ALA A 80 -32.06 -35.83 -3.30
C ALA A 80 -30.76 -35.05 -3.09
N VAL A 81 -29.89 -35.53 -2.19
CA VAL A 81 -28.49 -35.12 -2.16
C VAL A 81 -27.86 -35.54 -3.49
N SER A 82 -27.47 -34.56 -4.31
CA SER A 82 -26.77 -34.83 -5.55
C SER A 82 -25.40 -35.43 -5.23
N ARG A 83 -25.24 -36.74 -5.49
CA ARG A 83 -23.92 -37.37 -5.50
C ARG A 83 -23.14 -36.82 -6.69
N ARG A 84 -22.40 -35.72 -6.49
CA ARG A 84 -21.20 -35.42 -7.28
C ARG A 84 -20.30 -36.65 -7.18
N THR A 85 -20.28 -37.48 -8.21
CA THR A 85 -19.32 -38.57 -8.35
C THR A 85 -17.94 -37.95 -8.41
N ALA A 86 -17.05 -38.31 -7.48
CA ALA A 86 -15.67 -37.86 -7.51
C ALA A 86 -15.03 -38.30 -8.85
N ARG A 87 -14.78 -37.34 -9.75
CA ARG A 87 -13.94 -37.55 -10.93
C ARG A 87 -12.53 -37.73 -10.38
N VAL A 88 -12.08 -38.99 -10.29
CA VAL A 88 -10.79 -39.35 -9.69
C VAL A 88 -9.69 -38.50 -10.33
N VAL A 89 -8.87 -37.85 -9.49
CA VAL A 89 -7.82 -36.88 -9.85
C VAL A 89 -6.65 -37.60 -10.54
N ARG A 90 -6.90 -38.10 -11.75
CA ARG A 90 -5.98 -38.92 -12.54
C ARG A 90 -6.29 -38.86 -14.05
N ALA A 91 -6.80 -37.71 -14.51
CA ALA A 91 -7.14 -37.46 -15.90
C ALA A 91 -6.81 -36.02 -16.37
N ALA A 92 -6.25 -35.17 -15.51
CA ALA A 92 -5.87 -33.80 -15.86
C ALA A 92 -4.56 -33.73 -16.69
N ALA A 93 -3.74 -34.79 -16.68
CA ALA A 93 -2.47 -34.86 -17.40
C ALA A 93 -2.59 -35.52 -18.80
N ASP A 94 -3.77 -36.03 -19.17
CA ASP A 94 -4.05 -36.66 -20.47
C ASP A 94 -4.90 -35.74 -21.39
N ASP A 95 -5.22 -34.52 -20.95
CA ASP A 95 -6.00 -33.52 -21.70
C ASP A 95 -5.09 -32.32 -22.05
N PRO A 96 -4.77 -32.10 -23.34
CA PRO A 96 -3.92 -30.98 -23.76
C PRO A 96 -4.48 -29.59 -23.39
N GLY A 97 -5.79 -29.45 -23.21
CA GLY A 97 -6.40 -28.19 -22.73
C GLY A 97 -6.03 -27.91 -21.27
N ALA A 98 -6.29 -28.88 -20.39
CA ALA A 98 -6.00 -28.77 -18.96
C ALA A 98 -4.51 -28.52 -18.67
N SER A 99 -3.60 -29.17 -19.42
CA SER A 99 -2.16 -28.90 -19.26
C SER A 99 -1.78 -27.46 -19.64
N ALA A 100 -2.41 -26.88 -20.67
CA ALA A 100 -2.17 -25.49 -21.05
C ALA A 100 -2.76 -24.49 -20.03
N GLU A 101 -3.94 -24.78 -19.48
CA GLU A 101 -4.58 -24.00 -18.40
C GLU A 101 -3.69 -23.98 -17.13
N ILE A 102 -3.20 -25.15 -16.69
CA ILE A 102 -2.33 -25.29 -15.51
C ILE A 102 -1.00 -24.53 -15.71
N VAL A 103 -0.37 -24.63 -16.89
CA VAL A 103 0.86 -23.89 -17.19
C VAL A 103 0.60 -22.38 -17.19
N THR A 104 -0.49 -21.92 -17.80
CA THR A 104 -0.86 -20.50 -17.85
C THR A 104 -1.15 -19.96 -16.45
N GLY A 105 -1.88 -20.71 -15.62
CA GLY A 105 -2.13 -20.36 -14.22
C GLY A 105 -0.83 -20.19 -13.42
N LEU A 106 0.08 -21.17 -13.49
CA LEU A 106 1.37 -21.11 -12.81
C LEU A 106 2.27 -19.94 -13.26
N PHE A 107 2.23 -19.59 -14.55
CA PHE A 107 2.91 -18.40 -15.06
C PHE A 107 2.34 -17.12 -14.45
N ARG A 108 1.01 -16.99 -14.36
CA ARG A 108 0.35 -15.82 -13.79
C ARG A 108 0.57 -15.68 -12.28
N GLU A 109 0.56 -16.79 -11.53
CA GLU A 109 0.85 -16.76 -10.10
C GLU A 109 2.31 -16.43 -9.79
N ILE A 110 3.26 -17.07 -10.47
CA ILE A 110 4.68 -16.95 -10.15
C ILE A 110 5.28 -15.71 -10.81
N LEU A 111 5.08 -15.54 -12.13
CA LEU A 111 5.75 -14.51 -12.96
C LEU A 111 4.86 -13.29 -13.30
N ARG A 112 3.60 -13.25 -12.83
CA ARG A 112 2.64 -12.14 -13.06
C ARG A 112 2.41 -11.79 -14.53
N ALA A 113 2.58 -12.76 -15.42
CA ALA A 113 2.42 -12.60 -16.87
C ALA A 113 1.88 -13.88 -17.51
N ASP A 114 1.38 -13.76 -18.74
CA ASP A 114 1.10 -14.91 -19.59
C ASP A 114 2.40 -15.51 -20.18
N PRO A 115 2.47 -16.84 -20.40
CA PRO A 115 3.57 -17.47 -21.12
C PRO A 115 3.57 -17.06 -22.59
N THR A 116 4.75 -16.94 -23.20
CA THR A 116 4.85 -16.90 -24.67
C THR A 116 4.45 -18.25 -25.27
N VAL A 117 4.15 -18.31 -26.58
CA VAL A 117 3.79 -19.58 -27.26
C VAL A 117 4.84 -20.66 -27.05
N ASP A 118 6.12 -20.34 -27.27
CA ASP A 118 7.27 -21.24 -27.08
C ASP A 118 7.42 -21.68 -25.61
N GLN A 119 7.05 -20.83 -24.66
CA GLN A 119 7.05 -21.15 -23.23
C GLN A 119 5.89 -22.08 -22.88
N LEU A 120 4.68 -21.78 -23.37
CA LEU A 120 3.49 -22.60 -23.15
C LEU A 120 3.68 -24.02 -23.69
N GLU A 121 4.23 -24.18 -24.90
CA GLU A 121 4.58 -25.50 -25.45
C GLU A 121 5.62 -26.22 -24.58
N ARG A 122 6.72 -25.55 -24.24
CA ARG A 122 7.82 -26.15 -23.48
C ARG A 122 7.41 -26.56 -22.07
N TYR A 123 6.68 -25.70 -21.37
CA TYR A 123 6.21 -25.97 -20.01
C TYR A 123 5.03 -26.95 -19.99
N THR A 124 4.22 -27.04 -21.05
CA THR A 124 3.24 -28.13 -21.25
C THR A 124 3.96 -29.47 -21.43
N ASN A 125 5.02 -29.52 -22.25
CA ASN A 125 5.84 -30.72 -22.39
C ASN A 125 6.57 -31.10 -21.07
N LEU A 126 6.98 -30.13 -20.25
CA LEU A 126 7.52 -30.36 -18.91
C LEU A 126 6.47 -30.93 -17.95
N LEU A 127 5.26 -30.35 -17.93
CA LEU A 127 4.12 -30.82 -17.14
C LEU A 127 3.77 -32.27 -17.49
N ASN A 128 3.63 -32.57 -18.78
CA ASN A 128 3.24 -33.90 -19.26
C ASN A 128 4.33 -34.98 -19.02
N SER A 129 5.60 -34.59 -18.87
CA SER A 129 6.72 -35.53 -18.70
C SER A 129 7.25 -35.67 -17.27
N GLN A 130 7.13 -34.63 -16.44
CA GLN A 130 7.70 -34.57 -15.09
C GLN A 130 6.70 -34.09 -14.01
N GLY A 131 5.50 -33.68 -14.41
CA GLY A 131 4.44 -33.21 -13.50
C GLY A 131 4.62 -31.77 -13.02
N THR A 132 3.58 -31.26 -12.36
CA THR A 132 3.46 -29.87 -11.87
C THR A 132 4.66 -29.42 -11.04
N ALA A 133 5.23 -30.30 -10.22
CA ALA A 133 6.35 -29.96 -9.34
C ALA A 133 7.61 -29.53 -10.11
N ALA A 134 7.80 -30.05 -11.34
CA ALA A 134 8.88 -29.63 -12.22
C ALA A 134 8.63 -28.24 -12.83
N VAL A 135 7.39 -27.93 -13.22
CA VAL A 135 6.96 -26.59 -13.69
C VAL A 135 7.14 -25.57 -12.58
N VAL A 136 6.54 -25.81 -11.41
CA VAL A 136 6.65 -24.95 -10.22
C VAL A 136 8.12 -24.73 -9.85
N SER A 137 8.91 -25.80 -9.73
CA SER A 137 10.34 -25.67 -9.39
C SER A 137 11.18 -24.99 -10.50
N SER A 138 10.76 -24.98 -11.75
CA SER A 138 11.49 -24.30 -12.83
C SER A 138 11.18 -22.81 -12.82
N LEU A 139 9.90 -22.43 -12.77
CA LEU A 139 9.47 -21.02 -12.70
C LEU A 139 10.00 -20.33 -11.45
N TYR A 140 9.87 -20.96 -10.28
CA TYR A 140 10.36 -20.44 -9.00
C TYR A 140 11.90 -20.35 -8.92
N LYS A 141 12.64 -21.01 -9.82
CA LYS A 141 14.11 -20.94 -9.88
C LYS A 141 14.62 -20.10 -11.06
N SER A 142 13.73 -19.57 -11.89
CA SER A 142 14.06 -18.73 -13.04
C SER A 142 14.77 -17.42 -12.65
N THR A 143 15.45 -16.80 -13.61
CA THR A 143 16.05 -15.47 -13.40
C THR A 143 14.97 -14.39 -13.36
N ALA A 144 13.92 -14.52 -14.17
CA ALA A 144 12.76 -13.61 -14.16
C ALA A 144 12.10 -13.50 -12.78
N PHE A 145 11.79 -14.63 -12.13
CA PHE A 145 11.17 -14.62 -10.80
C PHE A 145 12.05 -13.96 -9.74
N ARG A 146 13.37 -14.20 -9.77
CA ARG A 146 14.33 -13.59 -8.84
C ARG A 146 14.44 -12.08 -9.01
N GLN A 147 14.38 -11.61 -10.26
CA GLN A 147 14.34 -10.18 -10.55
C GLN A 147 13.04 -9.55 -10.04
N GLN A 148 11.90 -10.23 -10.20
CA GLN A 148 10.62 -9.80 -9.65
C GLN A 148 10.65 -9.74 -8.11
N GLN A 149 11.14 -10.77 -7.41
CA GLN A 149 11.31 -10.79 -5.95
C GLN A 149 12.12 -9.57 -5.46
N VAL A 150 13.27 -9.29 -6.07
CA VAL A 150 14.11 -8.14 -5.70
C VAL A 150 13.45 -6.80 -6.05
N ASN A 151 12.74 -6.69 -7.17
CA ASN A 151 11.97 -5.49 -7.51
C ASN A 151 10.87 -5.22 -6.47
N SER A 152 10.10 -6.26 -6.08
CA SER A 152 9.07 -6.15 -5.03
C SER A 152 9.65 -5.60 -3.73
N TYR A 153 10.74 -6.17 -3.21
CA TYR A 153 11.29 -5.74 -1.91
C TYR A 153 11.81 -4.29 -1.91
N TYR A 154 12.38 -3.80 -3.01
CA TYR A 154 12.81 -2.40 -3.07
C TYR A 154 11.60 -1.44 -3.17
N LEU A 155 10.54 -1.84 -3.87
CA LEU A 155 9.31 -1.06 -3.96
C LEU A 155 8.54 -1.07 -2.62
N GLU A 156 8.44 -2.22 -1.97
CA GLU A 156 7.74 -2.47 -0.68
C GLU A 156 8.44 -1.81 0.51
N LEU A 157 9.77 -1.82 0.55
CA LEU A 157 10.55 -1.33 1.70
C LEU A 157 11.10 0.10 1.52
N LEU A 158 11.30 0.57 0.28
CA LEU A 158 11.95 1.85 -0.02
C LEU A 158 11.16 2.73 -1.03
N GLY A 159 9.97 2.32 -1.45
CA GLY A 159 9.13 3.10 -2.39
C GLY A 159 9.70 3.26 -3.81
N ARG A 160 10.81 2.59 -4.14
CA ARG A 160 11.56 2.79 -5.39
C ARG A 160 11.94 1.48 -6.07
N ALA A 161 12.24 1.55 -7.37
CA ALA A 161 12.90 0.44 -8.05
C ALA A 161 14.35 0.24 -7.54
N PRO A 162 14.89 -0.99 -7.58
CA PRO A 162 16.31 -1.22 -7.36
C PRO A 162 17.11 -0.66 -8.54
N THR A 163 18.30 -0.13 -8.26
CA THR A 163 19.29 0.15 -9.30
C THR A 163 19.74 -1.15 -9.97
N ALA A 164 20.23 -1.07 -11.21
CA ALA A 164 20.72 -2.24 -11.94
C ALA A 164 21.80 -3.06 -11.18
N LYS A 165 22.56 -2.42 -10.28
CA LYS A 165 23.54 -3.08 -9.40
C LYS A 165 22.85 -3.83 -8.25
N GLU A 166 21.90 -3.20 -7.57
CA GLU A 166 21.12 -3.82 -6.49
C GLU A 166 20.34 -5.03 -7.01
N LEU A 167 19.66 -4.87 -8.15
CA LEU A 167 18.94 -5.94 -8.84
C LEU A 167 19.86 -7.11 -9.20
N ALA A 168 21.04 -6.84 -9.77
CA ALA A 168 22.00 -7.88 -10.15
C ALA A 168 22.58 -8.63 -8.93
N ILE A 169 22.81 -7.93 -7.80
CA ILE A 169 23.31 -8.55 -6.56
C ILE A 169 22.23 -9.44 -5.93
N GLY A 170 21.01 -8.92 -5.69
CA GLY A 170 19.93 -9.72 -5.11
C GLY A 170 19.56 -10.93 -5.97
N THR A 171 19.52 -10.76 -7.30
CA THR A 171 19.29 -11.87 -8.25
C THR A 171 20.39 -12.94 -8.14
N LEU A 172 21.65 -12.53 -7.99
CA LEU A 172 22.78 -13.45 -7.79
C LEU A 172 22.68 -14.20 -6.45
N GLU A 173 22.35 -13.49 -5.35
CA GLU A 173 22.19 -14.07 -4.02
C GLU A 173 21.09 -15.13 -3.99
N LEU A 174 19.90 -14.81 -4.49
CA LEU A 174 18.79 -15.77 -4.61
C LEU A 174 19.21 -16.97 -5.48
N ARG A 175 19.96 -16.75 -6.56
CA ARG A 175 20.44 -17.81 -7.47
C ARG A 175 21.44 -18.75 -6.81
N ILE A 176 22.33 -18.26 -5.94
CA ILE A 176 23.28 -19.11 -5.18
C ILE A 176 22.67 -19.73 -3.91
N GLY A 177 21.38 -19.47 -3.63
CA GLY A 177 20.64 -20.09 -2.53
C GLY A 177 20.66 -19.31 -1.22
N VAL A 178 20.94 -18.00 -1.23
CA VAL A 178 20.63 -17.14 -0.08
C VAL A 178 19.12 -17.18 0.16
N PRO A 179 18.65 -17.49 1.38
CA PRO A 179 17.23 -17.42 1.70
C PRO A 179 16.67 -16.03 1.48
N GLU A 180 15.64 -15.96 0.66
CA GLU A 180 14.86 -14.76 0.31
C GLU A 180 14.52 -13.83 1.49
N PRO A 181 14.07 -14.29 2.68
CA PRO A 181 13.88 -13.40 3.84
C PRO A 181 15.14 -12.69 4.35
N LEU A 182 16.35 -13.15 4.01
CA LEU A 182 17.59 -12.43 4.29
C LEU A 182 17.86 -11.29 3.30
N VAL A 183 17.32 -11.36 2.07
CA VAL A 183 17.38 -10.25 1.11
C VAL A 183 16.45 -9.13 1.59
N VAL A 184 15.24 -9.47 2.04
CA VAL A 184 14.33 -8.55 2.76
C VAL A 184 15.06 -7.84 3.91
N ALA A 185 15.72 -8.61 4.77
CA ALA A 185 16.45 -8.06 5.91
C ALA A 185 17.64 -7.17 5.51
N GLN A 186 18.36 -7.51 4.44
CA GLN A 186 19.42 -6.64 3.92
C GLN A 186 18.85 -5.25 3.55
N VAL A 187 17.78 -5.19 2.77
CA VAL A 187 17.13 -3.94 2.35
C VAL A 187 16.59 -3.17 3.57
N ALA A 188 15.86 -3.86 4.46
CA ALA A 188 15.32 -3.28 5.70
C ALA A 188 16.39 -2.98 6.79
N SER A 189 17.67 -3.28 6.52
CA SER A 189 18.80 -2.88 7.39
C SER A 189 19.52 -1.62 6.90
N THR A 190 19.23 -1.17 5.68
CA THR A 190 19.97 -0.09 5.01
C THR A 190 19.88 1.25 5.76
N ARG A 191 20.89 2.09 5.56
CA ARG A 191 20.84 3.49 6.00
C ARG A 191 19.76 4.29 5.25
N GLU A 192 19.27 3.79 4.13
CA GLU A 192 18.13 4.34 3.41
C GLU A 192 16.85 4.09 4.19
N PHE A 193 16.46 2.83 4.41
CA PHE A 193 15.30 2.46 5.23
C PHE A 193 15.29 3.17 6.60
N TYR A 194 16.44 3.22 7.29
CA TYR A 194 16.57 3.90 8.58
C TYR A 194 16.38 5.44 8.53
N ARG A 195 16.63 6.09 7.39
CA ARG A 195 16.38 7.54 7.20
C ARG A 195 14.95 7.81 6.75
N GLU A 196 14.41 7.01 5.84
CA GLU A 196 13.01 7.12 5.42
C GLU A 196 12.08 6.83 6.60
N SER A 197 12.50 5.98 7.55
CA SER A 197 11.87 5.82 8.86
C SER A 197 12.18 6.96 9.86
N GLY A 198 12.32 8.21 9.42
CA GLY A 198 12.57 9.36 10.30
C GLY A 198 13.89 9.39 11.10
N GLY A 199 14.80 8.43 10.92
CA GLY A 199 16.15 8.47 11.53
C GLY A 199 16.28 8.06 13.00
N THR A 200 15.24 7.50 13.63
CA THR A 200 15.27 7.07 15.05
C THR A 200 15.15 5.56 15.24
N ALA A 201 15.54 5.06 16.42
CA ALA A 201 15.37 3.66 16.79
C ALA A 201 13.89 3.24 16.95
N ASP A 202 13.01 4.18 17.29
CA ASP A 202 11.58 3.95 17.51
C ASP A 202 10.84 3.85 16.18
N THR A 203 10.89 4.92 15.40
CA THR A 203 10.32 5.02 14.05
C THR A 203 10.89 3.97 13.08
N TYR A 204 12.16 3.55 13.21
CA TYR A 204 12.71 2.40 12.48
C TYR A 204 11.98 1.09 12.79
N VAL A 205 11.70 0.81 14.07
CA VAL A 205 10.97 -0.40 14.46
C VAL A 205 9.52 -0.31 13.98
N GLN A 206 8.89 0.86 14.08
CA GLN A 206 7.51 1.07 13.63
C GLN A 206 7.36 0.89 12.11
N LEU A 207 8.30 1.39 11.30
CA LEU A 207 8.34 1.11 9.86
C LEU A 207 8.62 -0.38 9.59
N LEU A 208 9.42 -1.05 10.42
CA LEU A 208 9.65 -2.50 10.29
C LEU A 208 8.35 -3.29 10.49
N TYR A 209 7.52 -2.95 11.49
CA TYR A 209 6.19 -3.56 11.68
C TYR A 209 5.29 -3.31 10.46
N ARG A 210 5.14 -2.05 10.04
CA ARG A 210 4.30 -1.68 8.88
C ARG A 210 4.75 -2.37 7.59
N SER A 211 6.02 -2.27 7.21
CA SER A 211 6.53 -2.72 5.91
C SER A 211 7.03 -4.16 5.85
N VAL A 212 7.06 -4.91 6.96
CA VAL A 212 7.48 -6.34 6.96
C VAL A 212 6.41 -7.28 7.54
N LEU A 213 5.40 -6.75 8.25
CA LEU A 213 4.27 -7.54 8.78
C LEU A 213 2.88 -7.01 8.38
N GLY A 214 2.77 -5.80 7.82
CA GLY A 214 1.49 -5.14 7.48
C GLY A 214 0.67 -4.64 8.67
N THR A 215 1.02 -5.05 9.89
CA THR A 215 0.32 -4.72 11.14
C THR A 215 0.85 -3.44 11.80
N PRO A 216 0.00 -2.75 12.58
CA PRO A 216 0.43 -1.90 13.68
C PRO A 216 1.52 -2.50 14.57
N THR A 217 2.22 -1.62 15.28
CA THR A 217 3.35 -1.96 16.14
C THR A 217 2.91 -2.55 17.47
N ASP A 218 3.37 -3.76 17.81
CA ASP A 218 3.27 -4.28 19.18
C ASP A 218 4.22 -3.47 20.08
N ALA A 219 3.66 -2.54 20.86
CA ALA A 219 4.43 -1.64 21.72
C ALA A 219 5.31 -2.38 22.76
N ALA A 220 4.90 -3.56 23.24
CA ALA A 220 5.65 -4.31 24.23
C ALA A 220 6.87 -5.02 23.63
N GLN A 221 6.73 -5.56 22.40
CA GLN A 221 7.86 -6.13 21.65
C GLN A 221 8.74 -5.03 21.04
N ALA A 222 8.16 -3.94 20.56
CA ALA A 222 8.89 -2.81 20.00
C ALA A 222 9.86 -2.21 21.01
N ALA A 223 9.43 -1.97 22.25
CA ALA A 223 10.30 -1.48 23.33
C ALA A 223 11.60 -2.29 23.49
N ILE A 224 11.53 -3.61 23.29
CA ILE A 224 12.71 -4.51 23.36
C ILE A 224 13.66 -4.29 22.18
N TYR A 225 13.14 -4.13 20.96
CA TYR A 225 13.96 -3.84 19.77
C TYR A 225 14.55 -2.43 19.81
N ILE A 226 13.77 -1.44 20.25
CA ILE A 226 14.17 -0.04 20.43
C ILE A 226 15.32 0.06 21.45
N GLN A 227 15.19 -0.57 22.61
CA GLN A 227 16.24 -0.60 23.63
C GLN A 227 17.54 -1.24 23.09
N ARG A 228 17.45 -2.29 22.26
CA ARG A 228 18.62 -2.92 21.62
C ARG A 228 19.32 -1.98 20.64
N LEU A 229 18.56 -1.28 19.78
CA LEU A 229 19.08 -0.28 18.85
C LEU A 229 19.75 0.89 19.59
N GLN A 230 19.09 1.44 20.61
CA GLN A 230 19.64 2.48 21.49
C GLN A 230 20.91 2.02 22.24
N SER A 231 21.01 0.73 22.54
CA SER A 231 22.22 0.10 23.12
C SER A 231 23.32 -0.21 22.08
N GLY A 232 23.16 0.24 20.82
CA GLY A 232 24.15 0.08 19.76
C GLY A 232 24.08 -1.24 18.98
N GLN A 233 23.01 -2.03 19.11
CA GLN A 233 22.82 -3.22 18.26
C GLN A 233 22.54 -2.79 16.80
N PRO A 234 23.21 -3.36 15.79
CA PRO A 234 22.97 -2.99 14.39
C PRO A 234 21.54 -3.31 13.90
N THR A 235 21.00 -2.45 13.02
CA THR A 235 19.73 -2.66 12.29
C THR A 235 19.66 -4.04 11.64
N GLN A 236 20.73 -4.48 10.98
CA GLN A 236 20.83 -5.81 10.36
C GLN A 236 20.60 -6.97 11.33
N MET A 237 20.94 -6.83 12.62
CA MET A 237 20.61 -7.86 13.62
C MET A 237 19.14 -7.83 14.03
N ILE A 238 18.49 -6.66 13.99
CA ILE A 238 17.05 -6.51 14.29
C ILE A 238 16.22 -7.04 13.12
N ALA A 239 16.48 -6.60 11.88
CA ALA A 239 15.82 -7.09 10.67
C ALA A 239 15.94 -8.63 10.52
N VAL A 240 17.12 -9.19 10.78
CA VAL A 240 17.35 -10.65 10.76
C VAL A 240 16.69 -11.38 11.95
N GLN A 241 16.38 -10.71 13.06
CA GLN A 241 15.52 -11.27 14.12
C GLN A 241 14.04 -11.27 13.68
N PHE A 242 13.59 -10.17 13.07
CA PHE A 242 12.21 -9.94 12.64
C PHE A 242 11.73 -10.97 11.60
N ILE A 243 12.46 -11.12 10.48
CA ILE A 243 12.18 -12.09 9.41
C ILE A 243 12.32 -13.56 9.85
N LYS A 244 12.88 -13.82 11.04
CA LYS A 244 12.98 -15.16 11.62
C LYS A 244 11.88 -15.46 12.63
N ALA A 245 11.16 -14.46 13.12
CA ALA A 245 10.09 -14.63 14.07
C ALA A 245 8.85 -15.26 13.42
N ASP A 246 8.05 -15.98 14.20
CA ASP A 246 6.85 -16.66 13.69
C ASP A 246 5.78 -15.71 13.12
N PRO A 247 5.56 -14.48 13.60
CA PRO A 247 4.67 -13.51 12.95
C PRO A 247 5.00 -13.27 11.46
N PHE A 248 6.28 -13.12 11.09
CA PHE A 248 6.67 -12.97 9.68
C PHE A 248 6.35 -14.22 8.86
N ARG A 249 6.55 -15.40 9.44
CA ARG A 249 6.21 -16.67 8.79
C ARG A 249 4.69 -16.79 8.59
N SER A 250 3.89 -16.41 9.58
CA SER A 250 2.42 -16.39 9.48
C SER A 250 1.94 -15.44 8.39
N VAL A 251 2.47 -14.22 8.36
CA VAL A 251 2.19 -13.21 7.33
C VAL A 251 2.50 -13.75 5.93
N LYS A 252 3.67 -14.37 5.73
CA LYS A 252 4.02 -14.95 4.42
C LYS A 252 3.26 -16.24 4.06
N VAL A 253 2.88 -17.08 5.03
CA VAL A 253 1.96 -18.21 4.76
C VAL A 253 0.60 -17.69 4.30
N GLN A 254 0.07 -16.66 4.98
CA GLN A 254 -1.19 -16.01 4.64
C GLN A 254 -1.15 -15.39 3.22
N GLU A 255 -0.07 -14.68 2.85
CA GLU A 255 0.09 -14.15 1.49
C GLU A 255 0.13 -15.26 0.44
N ILE A 256 0.97 -16.28 0.64
CA ILE A 256 1.09 -17.40 -0.31
C ILE A 256 -0.25 -18.12 -0.50
N VAL A 257 -1.02 -18.32 0.58
CA VAL A 257 -2.34 -18.96 0.52
C VAL A 257 -3.38 -18.07 -0.15
N GLN A 258 -3.44 -16.77 0.17
CA GLN A 258 -4.36 -15.85 -0.52
C GLN A 258 -4.07 -15.79 -2.02
N VAL A 259 -2.79 -15.73 -2.39
CA VAL A 259 -2.36 -15.64 -3.79
C VAL A 259 -2.63 -16.95 -4.56
N ALA A 260 -2.18 -18.09 -4.03
CA ALA A 260 -2.23 -19.37 -4.74
C ALA A 260 -3.56 -20.12 -4.59
N LEU A 261 -4.31 -19.92 -3.51
CA LEU A 261 -5.59 -20.60 -3.28
C LEU A 261 -6.80 -19.67 -3.44
N GLY A 262 -6.59 -18.35 -3.58
CA GLY A 262 -7.65 -17.35 -3.75
C GLY A 262 -8.49 -17.10 -2.50
N ARG A 263 -8.02 -17.54 -1.33
CA ARG A 263 -8.71 -17.48 -0.03
C ARG A 263 -7.72 -17.22 1.11
N PRO A 264 -8.15 -16.69 2.27
CA PRO A 264 -7.29 -16.62 3.44
C PRO A 264 -6.90 -18.03 3.92
N ALA A 265 -5.75 -18.12 4.59
CA ALA A 265 -5.36 -19.31 5.35
C ALA A 265 -6.18 -19.40 6.64
N THR A 266 -6.44 -20.64 7.07
CA THR A 266 -6.96 -20.91 8.41
C THR A 266 -5.83 -20.94 9.44
N ASP A 267 -6.13 -20.64 10.70
CA ASP A 267 -5.15 -20.70 11.82
C ASP A 267 -4.41 -22.06 11.87
N ALA A 268 -5.09 -23.14 11.52
CA ALA A 268 -4.53 -24.49 11.47
C ALA A 268 -3.54 -24.69 10.30
N GLU A 269 -3.78 -24.07 9.14
CA GLU A 269 -2.83 -24.06 8.02
C GLU A 269 -1.61 -23.19 8.36
N ILE A 270 -1.83 -22.00 8.94
CA ILE A 270 -0.77 -21.11 9.41
C ILE A 270 0.14 -21.86 10.40
N ALA A 271 -0.43 -22.40 11.47
CA ALA A 271 0.33 -23.17 12.47
C ALA A 271 1.10 -24.35 11.83
N TYR A 272 0.45 -25.13 10.95
CA TYR A 272 1.09 -26.26 10.27
C TYR A 272 2.31 -25.85 9.42
N TYR A 273 2.20 -24.76 8.64
CA TYR A 273 3.30 -24.30 7.80
C TYR A 273 4.40 -23.58 8.59
N VAL A 274 4.07 -22.90 9.68
CA VAL A 274 5.02 -22.28 10.61
C VAL A 274 5.82 -23.33 11.38
N ASP A 275 5.16 -24.33 11.99
CA ASP A 275 5.81 -25.44 12.70
C ASP A 275 6.75 -26.26 11.79
N ASN A 276 6.36 -26.42 10.52
CA ASN A 276 7.15 -27.17 9.54
C ASN A 276 8.04 -26.28 8.66
N TRP A 277 8.17 -24.97 8.92
CA TRP A 277 8.88 -24.01 8.06
C TRP A 277 10.27 -24.49 7.63
N ILE A 278 11.11 -24.88 8.59
CA ILE A 278 12.47 -25.39 8.31
C ILE A 278 12.45 -26.73 7.56
N ARG A 279 11.46 -27.61 7.84
CA ARG A 279 11.28 -28.90 7.15
C ARG A 279 10.72 -28.75 5.73
N ASN A 280 10.03 -27.65 5.45
CA ASN A 280 9.53 -27.31 4.13
C ASN A 280 10.64 -26.79 3.23
N GLY A 281 11.65 -26.12 3.80
CA GLY A 281 12.69 -25.39 3.09
C GLY A 281 12.58 -23.87 3.23
N GLY A 282 11.97 -23.38 4.31
CA GLY A 282 11.70 -21.97 4.55
C GLY A 282 10.57 -21.44 3.67
N LEU A 283 10.67 -20.17 3.29
CA LEU A 283 9.69 -19.44 2.48
C LEU A 283 9.47 -20.11 1.12
N ALA A 284 10.50 -20.16 0.28
CA ALA A 284 10.51 -20.86 -1.01
C ALA A 284 10.00 -22.32 -0.95
N GLY A 285 10.39 -23.06 0.09
CA GLY A 285 9.94 -24.44 0.31
C GLY A 285 8.47 -24.57 0.73
N THR A 286 7.89 -23.51 1.27
CA THR A 286 6.47 -23.41 1.63
C THR A 286 5.64 -22.94 0.43
N ALA A 287 6.10 -21.88 -0.26
CA ALA A 287 5.53 -21.39 -1.51
C ALA A 287 5.40 -22.49 -2.57
N THR A 288 6.49 -23.19 -2.89
CA THR A 288 6.48 -24.27 -3.89
C THR A 288 5.64 -25.49 -3.50
N LYS A 289 5.35 -25.70 -2.21
CA LYS A 289 4.41 -26.74 -1.76
C LYS A 289 2.94 -26.34 -1.95
N ILE A 290 2.59 -25.10 -1.63
CA ILE A 290 1.22 -24.58 -1.77
C ILE A 290 0.87 -24.39 -3.25
N LEU A 291 1.80 -23.85 -4.05
CA LEU A 291 1.68 -23.76 -5.52
C LEU A 291 1.44 -25.13 -6.18
N ASN A 292 2.04 -26.19 -5.65
CA ASN A 292 1.89 -27.57 -6.12
C ASN A 292 0.79 -28.36 -5.36
N SER A 293 -0.10 -27.68 -4.62
CA SER A 293 -1.21 -28.34 -3.93
C SER A 293 -2.32 -28.75 -4.91
N THR A 294 -3.05 -29.82 -4.60
CA THR A 294 -4.19 -30.26 -5.42
C THR A 294 -5.25 -29.16 -5.55
N GLU A 295 -5.47 -28.38 -4.49
CA GLU A 295 -6.43 -27.26 -4.47
C GLU A 295 -6.07 -26.18 -5.51
N ASN A 296 -4.80 -25.78 -5.61
CA ASN A 296 -4.37 -24.83 -6.63
C ASN A 296 -4.50 -25.39 -8.06
N ILE A 297 -4.10 -26.64 -8.27
CA ILE A 297 -4.13 -27.24 -9.61
C ILE A 297 -5.57 -27.53 -10.08
N GLU A 298 -6.50 -27.76 -9.15
CA GLU A 298 -7.94 -27.78 -9.47
C GLU A 298 -8.43 -26.36 -9.84
N ARG A 299 -8.14 -25.34 -9.00
CA ARG A 299 -8.49 -23.91 -9.23
C ARG A 299 -8.10 -23.43 -10.64
N MET A 300 -6.89 -23.75 -11.10
CA MET A 300 -6.41 -23.37 -12.44
C MET A 300 -7.28 -23.86 -13.60
N THR A 301 -8.02 -24.96 -13.40
CA THR A 301 -8.88 -25.59 -14.42
C THR A 301 -10.39 -25.38 -14.18
N THR A 302 -10.78 -24.81 -13.03
CA THR A 302 -12.18 -24.50 -12.70
C THR A 302 -12.50 -23.02 -12.82
N ASP A 303 -11.65 -22.18 -12.26
CA ASP A 303 -11.85 -20.73 -12.11
C ASP A 303 -10.76 -19.93 -12.85
N GLY A 304 -9.63 -20.59 -13.10
CA GLY A 304 -8.44 -20.00 -13.67
C GLY A 304 -7.69 -19.11 -12.67
N VAL A 305 -6.58 -18.53 -13.15
CA VAL A 305 -5.90 -17.44 -12.46
C VAL A 305 -6.05 -16.19 -13.32
N PRO A 306 -6.89 -15.21 -12.94
CA PRO A 306 -6.89 -13.91 -13.59
C PRO A 306 -5.62 -13.15 -13.19
N LEU A 307 -4.99 -12.47 -14.14
CA LEU A 307 -4.13 -11.33 -13.79
C LEU A 307 -5.04 -10.16 -13.37
N PRO A 308 -4.58 -9.28 -12.46
CA PRO A 308 -5.22 -7.98 -12.29
C PRO A 308 -5.07 -7.16 -13.58
N ASP A 309 -5.83 -6.07 -13.68
CA ASP A 309 -5.68 -5.12 -14.78
C ASP A 309 -4.29 -4.46 -14.71
N MET A 310 -3.41 -4.83 -15.65
CA MET A 310 -2.02 -4.39 -15.64
C MET A 310 -1.84 -2.90 -16.01
N VAL A 311 -2.84 -2.26 -16.62
CA VAL A 311 -2.85 -0.81 -16.83
C VAL A 311 -3.12 -0.12 -15.49
N ALA A 312 -4.14 -0.59 -14.77
CA ALA A 312 -4.46 -0.09 -13.44
C ALA A 312 -3.35 -0.36 -12.40
N VAL A 313 -2.64 -1.49 -12.50
CA VAL A 313 -1.43 -1.77 -11.71
C VAL A 313 -0.35 -0.73 -11.97
N HIS A 314 -0.07 -0.40 -13.24
CA HIS A 314 0.93 0.61 -13.60
C HIS A 314 0.53 2.02 -13.16
N GLN A 315 -0.77 2.36 -13.29
CA GLN A 315 -1.32 3.63 -12.82
C GLN A 315 -1.21 3.80 -11.30
N LEU A 316 -1.59 2.77 -10.51
CA LEU A 316 -1.42 2.81 -9.06
C LEU A 316 0.07 2.82 -8.68
N GLN A 317 0.93 2.15 -9.43
CA GLN A 317 2.38 2.27 -9.25
C GLN A 317 2.88 3.71 -9.42
N GLN A 318 2.46 4.38 -10.50
CA GLN A 318 2.83 5.78 -10.74
C GLN A 318 2.30 6.71 -9.65
N ILE A 319 1.04 6.52 -9.21
CA ILE A 319 0.44 7.27 -8.10
C ILE A 319 1.25 7.11 -6.81
N LEU A 320 1.52 5.87 -6.36
CA LEU A 320 2.22 5.66 -5.08
C LEU A 320 3.67 6.18 -5.09
N MET A 321 4.33 6.12 -6.24
CA MET A 321 5.68 6.66 -6.46
C MET A 321 5.71 8.19 -6.68
N ALA A 322 4.57 8.86 -6.80
CA ALA A 322 4.51 10.30 -7.04
C ALA A 322 4.91 11.11 -5.79
N ALA A 323 5.44 12.31 -6.03
CA ALA A 323 5.66 13.31 -5.00
C ALA A 323 4.33 13.96 -4.59
N TYR A 324 4.24 14.46 -3.36
CA TYR A 324 3.06 15.19 -2.87
C TYR A 324 3.25 16.69 -3.11
N ASP A 325 3.09 17.09 -4.37
CA ASP A 325 3.22 18.45 -4.87
C ASP A 325 2.08 18.80 -5.84
N GLU A 326 2.18 19.98 -6.46
CA GLU A 326 1.15 20.54 -7.35
C GLU A 326 1.46 20.30 -8.85
N ASP A 327 2.52 19.55 -9.16
CA ASP A 327 2.92 19.29 -10.55
C ASP A 327 1.89 18.36 -11.25
N PRO A 328 1.80 18.37 -12.59
CA PRO A 328 0.86 17.50 -13.33
C PRO A 328 1.07 16.00 -13.09
N ASP A 329 2.32 15.60 -12.83
CA ASP A 329 2.72 14.24 -12.46
C ASP A 329 2.75 14.02 -10.92
N GLY A 330 2.28 15.00 -10.14
CA GLY A 330 2.15 14.96 -8.69
C GLY A 330 0.97 14.09 -8.22
N PHE A 331 1.04 13.60 -6.99
CA PHE A 331 0.17 12.55 -6.43
C PHE A 331 -1.34 12.78 -6.65
N VAL A 332 -1.85 13.97 -6.28
CA VAL A 332 -3.28 14.30 -6.38
C VAL A 332 -3.73 14.44 -7.84
N ASN A 333 -2.86 15.01 -8.69
CA ASN A 333 -3.14 15.24 -10.11
C ASN A 333 -3.17 13.92 -10.89
N LEU A 334 -2.19 13.02 -10.67
CA LEU A 334 -2.22 11.67 -11.23
C LEU A 334 -3.44 10.87 -10.73
N PHE A 335 -3.81 10.99 -9.46
CA PHE A 335 -4.99 10.33 -8.91
C PHE A 335 -6.26 10.72 -9.67
N ASN A 336 -6.51 12.03 -9.79
CA ASN A 336 -7.67 12.53 -10.53
C ASN A 336 -7.61 12.20 -12.02
N THR A 337 -6.43 12.31 -12.64
CA THR A 337 -6.22 11.98 -14.06
C THR A 337 -6.57 10.51 -14.35
N TYR A 338 -6.04 9.56 -13.58
CA TYR A 338 -6.28 8.14 -13.85
C TYR A 338 -7.66 7.66 -13.40
N LEU A 339 -8.29 8.25 -12.37
CA LEU A 339 -9.65 7.87 -11.97
C LEU A 339 -10.74 8.43 -12.92
N ARG A 340 -10.51 9.64 -13.48
CA ARG A 340 -11.43 10.33 -14.39
C ARG A 340 -11.15 10.09 -15.88
N THR A 341 -10.28 9.14 -16.21
CA THR A 341 -10.01 8.72 -17.60
C THR A 341 -10.41 7.25 -17.78
N ASP A 342 -11.18 6.93 -18.82
CA ASP A 342 -11.46 5.55 -19.19
C ASP A 342 -10.15 4.86 -19.66
N PRO A 343 -9.72 3.74 -19.05
CA PRO A 343 -8.43 3.12 -19.35
C PRO A 343 -8.36 2.42 -20.73
N VAL A 344 -9.47 2.32 -21.45
CA VAL A 344 -9.58 1.67 -22.77
C VAL A 344 -9.77 2.70 -23.89
N THR A 345 -10.59 3.72 -23.71
CA THR A 345 -10.87 4.75 -24.73
C THR A 345 -10.07 6.04 -24.56
N GLY A 346 -9.68 6.38 -23.32
CA GLY A 346 -9.09 7.67 -22.97
C GLY A 346 -10.11 8.80 -22.78
N ASP A 347 -11.42 8.51 -22.86
CA ASP A 347 -12.47 9.50 -22.62
C ASP A 347 -12.47 10.00 -21.17
N GLN A 348 -12.87 11.25 -20.97
CA GLN A 348 -12.97 11.87 -19.64
C GLN A 348 -14.36 11.67 -19.03
N CYS A 349 -14.43 11.49 -17.70
CA CYS A 349 -15.65 11.27 -16.95
C CYS A 349 -15.73 12.17 -15.70
N GLU A 350 -16.94 12.60 -15.31
CA GLU A 350 -17.16 13.55 -14.20
C GLU A 350 -16.89 12.93 -12.81
N SER A 351 -17.10 11.62 -12.69
CA SER A 351 -16.80 10.78 -11.52
C SER A 351 -15.91 9.61 -11.95
N THR A 352 -15.69 8.58 -11.13
CA THR A 352 -14.81 7.46 -11.48
C THR A 352 -15.36 6.64 -12.65
N CYS A 353 -14.58 6.50 -13.73
CA CYS A 353 -14.81 5.47 -14.76
C CYS A 353 -13.71 4.40 -14.78
N ASN A 354 -12.53 4.67 -14.20
CA ASN A 354 -11.48 3.66 -14.01
C ASN A 354 -11.74 2.75 -12.79
N THR A 355 -12.80 1.94 -12.90
CA THR A 355 -13.17 0.93 -11.90
C THR A 355 -12.04 -0.08 -11.60
N PRO A 356 -11.21 -0.55 -12.56
CA PRO A 356 -10.08 -1.42 -12.25
C PRO A 356 -9.06 -0.80 -11.28
N LEU A 357 -8.75 0.49 -11.44
CA LEU A 357 -7.89 1.24 -10.52
C LEU A 357 -8.53 1.37 -9.13
N LEU A 358 -9.80 1.79 -9.06
CA LEU A 358 -10.54 1.90 -7.79
C LEU A 358 -10.60 0.56 -7.02
N ASN A 359 -10.75 -0.55 -7.73
CA ASN A 359 -10.70 -1.89 -7.13
C ASN A 359 -9.32 -2.23 -6.55
N LEU A 360 -8.21 -1.90 -7.22
CA LEU A 360 -6.86 -2.12 -6.67
C LEU A 360 -6.57 -1.24 -5.46
N ILE A 361 -7.12 -0.03 -5.43
CA ILE A 361 -7.02 0.89 -4.28
C ILE A 361 -7.78 0.33 -3.07
N THR A 362 -9.01 -0.13 -3.28
CA THR A 362 -9.94 -0.55 -2.21
C THR A 362 -9.80 -2.01 -1.76
N THR A 363 -9.09 -2.86 -2.52
CA THR A 363 -8.95 -4.30 -2.20
C THR A 363 -7.51 -4.82 -2.15
N GLY A 364 -6.50 -3.99 -2.43
CA GLY A 364 -5.11 -4.46 -2.60
C GLY A 364 -4.39 -4.91 -1.33
N GLY A 365 -4.94 -4.68 -0.13
CA GLY A 365 -4.58 -5.44 1.07
C GLY A 365 -5.15 -6.86 1.03
N SER A 366 -6.46 -6.98 0.80
CA SER A 366 -7.16 -8.26 0.69
C SER A 366 -6.61 -9.19 -0.41
N THR A 367 -6.06 -8.66 -1.52
CA THR A 367 -5.41 -9.48 -2.56
C THR A 367 -4.01 -9.95 -2.19
N ARG A 368 -3.32 -9.24 -1.28
CA ARG A 368 -2.09 -9.70 -0.59
C ARG A 368 -2.39 -10.65 0.57
N GLY A 369 -3.62 -10.69 1.07
CA GLY A 369 -4.04 -11.51 2.21
C GLY A 369 -3.60 -10.96 3.57
N ILE A 370 -2.72 -9.96 3.57
CA ILE A 370 -2.21 -9.25 4.73
C ILE A 370 -2.98 -7.92 4.82
N PRO A 371 -3.48 -7.48 5.98
CA PRO A 371 -3.92 -6.10 6.17
C PRO A 371 -2.78 -5.16 5.76
N ASN A 372 -2.99 -4.35 4.72
CA ASN A 372 -1.89 -3.55 4.18
C ASN A 372 -1.68 -2.28 5.00
N GLN A 373 -0.70 -2.31 5.90
CA GLN A 373 -0.32 -1.19 6.76
C GLN A 373 -1.54 -0.55 7.44
N ALA A 374 -2.43 -1.38 7.98
CA ALA A 374 -3.65 -0.93 8.63
C ALA A 374 -3.31 0.10 9.71
N ILE A 375 -3.85 1.30 9.58
CA ILE A 375 -3.49 2.44 10.42
C ILE A 375 -4.25 2.28 11.74
N THR A 376 -3.57 2.40 12.89
CA THR A 376 -4.28 2.46 14.19
C THR A 376 -4.67 3.89 14.47
N VAL A 377 -5.94 4.20 14.22
CA VAL A 377 -6.47 5.54 14.46
C VAL A 377 -6.74 5.69 15.96
N THR A 378 -6.18 6.74 16.59
CA THR A 378 -6.26 6.92 18.04
C THR A 378 -6.73 8.34 18.43
N PRO A 379 -7.70 8.48 19.35
CA PRO A 379 -7.98 9.77 19.97
C PRO A 379 -6.80 10.21 20.85
N ILE A 380 -6.28 11.42 20.63
CA ILE A 380 -5.17 11.99 21.41
C ILE A 380 -5.53 13.38 21.95
N THR A 381 -4.62 13.94 22.76
CA THR A 381 -4.65 15.35 23.13
C THR A 381 -3.28 15.95 22.87
N ALA A 382 -3.22 16.89 21.92
CA ALA A 382 -1.98 17.55 21.49
C ALA A 382 -1.93 19.00 21.99
N ALA A 383 -0.75 19.55 22.25
CA ALA A 383 -0.62 20.98 22.53
C ALA A 383 -0.74 21.77 21.23
N VAL A 384 -1.58 22.83 21.21
CA VAL A 384 -1.81 23.62 19.99
C VAL A 384 -0.50 24.22 19.45
N SER A 385 0.43 24.58 20.33
CA SER A 385 1.74 25.10 19.96
C SER A 385 2.81 24.05 19.58
N SER A 386 2.57 22.74 19.68
CA SER A 386 3.51 21.71 19.20
C SER A 386 3.21 21.17 17.81
N LEU A 387 2.00 21.41 17.29
CA LEU A 387 1.55 20.89 16.00
C LEU A 387 2.25 21.61 14.82
N THR A 388 2.67 20.84 13.82
CA THR A 388 3.29 21.33 12.58
C THR A 388 2.30 21.19 11.41
N PRO A 389 1.91 22.27 10.72
CA PRO A 389 0.98 22.17 9.60
C PRO A 389 1.63 21.56 8.35
N SER A 390 0.91 20.65 7.69
CA SER A 390 1.33 20.11 6.39
C SER A 390 1.03 21.02 5.18
N GLN A 391 0.22 22.07 5.39
CA GLN A 391 -0.27 23.03 4.40
C GLN A 391 0.48 24.36 4.52
N ASN A 392 0.78 25.02 3.39
CA ASN A 392 1.49 26.31 3.36
C ASN A 392 0.59 27.55 3.56
N GLU A 393 -0.71 27.32 3.68
CA GLU A 393 -1.77 28.31 3.64
C GLU A 393 -2.72 28.10 4.82
N ILE A 394 -3.05 29.16 5.55
CA ILE A 394 -4.20 29.15 6.47
C ILE A 394 -4.96 30.46 6.26
N ASP A 395 -6.14 30.35 5.68
CA ASP A 395 -7.04 31.46 5.39
C ASP A 395 -7.52 32.12 6.69
N ALA A 396 -7.16 33.40 6.90
CA ALA A 396 -7.44 34.14 8.13
C ALA A 396 -8.93 34.29 8.39
N GLN A 397 -9.72 34.59 7.36
CA GLN A 397 -11.17 34.75 7.48
C GLN A 397 -11.81 33.43 7.92
N LYS A 398 -11.52 32.33 7.20
CA LYS A 398 -12.07 30.99 7.52
C LYS A 398 -11.51 30.37 8.81
N ALA A 399 -10.39 30.87 9.33
CA ALA A 399 -9.84 30.47 10.63
C ALA A 399 -10.48 31.24 11.80
N LEU A 400 -10.94 32.48 11.57
CA LEU A 400 -11.40 33.39 12.63
C LEU A 400 -12.90 33.67 12.64
N GLU A 401 -13.64 33.40 11.55
CA GLU A 401 -15.09 33.60 11.45
C GLU A 401 -15.84 32.91 12.60
N ASP A 402 -15.64 31.60 12.77
CA ASP A 402 -16.25 30.82 13.86
C ASP A 402 -15.94 31.42 15.25
N PRO A 403 -14.66 31.55 15.70
CA PRO A 403 -14.36 32.02 17.06
C PRO A 403 -14.55 33.52 17.28
N LEU A 404 -14.70 34.36 16.25
CA LEU A 404 -14.97 35.80 16.42
C LEU A 404 -16.46 36.15 16.30
N GLN A 405 -17.33 35.21 15.89
CA GLN A 405 -18.78 35.40 15.82
C GLN A 405 -19.58 34.50 16.78
N ASP A 406 -18.98 33.45 17.32
CA ASP A 406 -19.57 32.52 18.30
C ASP A 406 -19.01 32.79 19.72
N PRO A 407 -19.76 33.47 20.62
CA PRO A 407 -19.24 33.88 21.92
C PRO A 407 -18.98 32.73 22.89
N ASP A 408 -19.72 31.62 22.76
CA ASP A 408 -19.56 30.45 23.63
C ASP A 408 -18.28 29.70 23.21
N LEU A 409 -18.05 29.54 21.90
CA LEU A 409 -16.79 29.00 21.36
C LEU A 409 -15.57 29.88 21.72
N LEU A 410 -15.72 31.21 21.67
CA LEU A 410 -14.67 32.15 22.05
C LEU A 410 -14.30 32.02 23.53
N GLU A 411 -15.28 31.84 24.40
CA GLU A 411 -15.06 31.67 25.84
C GLU A 411 -14.28 30.37 26.11
N ASP A 412 -14.70 29.25 25.51
CA ASP A 412 -13.98 27.98 25.60
C ASP A 412 -12.53 28.08 25.05
N TYR A 413 -12.33 28.73 23.90
CA TYR A 413 -11.00 28.88 23.30
C TYR A 413 -10.07 29.77 24.16
N LEU A 414 -10.57 30.89 24.69
CA LEU A 414 -9.78 31.81 25.53
C LEU A 414 -9.53 31.26 26.94
N ALA A 415 -10.46 30.49 27.52
CA ALA A 415 -10.24 29.76 28.77
C ALA A 415 -9.22 28.63 28.58
N GLY A 416 -9.30 27.92 27.45
CA GLY A 416 -8.36 26.86 27.06
C GLY A 416 -8.56 25.56 27.84
N GLY A 417 -7.46 24.93 28.26
CA GLY A 417 -7.50 23.53 28.69
C GLY A 417 -7.53 22.61 27.47
N THR A 418 -8.35 21.55 27.48
CA THR A 418 -8.53 20.66 26.32
C THR A 418 -9.78 21.08 25.55
N VAL A 419 -9.57 21.67 24.38
CA VAL A 419 -10.62 22.18 23.49
C VAL A 419 -11.05 21.11 22.50
N LEU A 420 -12.36 20.97 22.30
CA LEU A 420 -12.95 20.19 21.22
C LEU A 420 -13.34 21.14 20.08
N ALA A 421 -12.71 21.00 18.91
CA ALA A 421 -13.07 21.78 17.74
C ALA A 421 -14.44 21.34 17.18
N LYS A 422 -15.14 22.24 16.47
CA LYS A 422 -16.44 21.99 15.79
C LYS A 422 -16.46 20.79 14.82
N SER A 423 -15.29 20.25 14.44
CA SER A 423 -15.12 19.02 13.67
C SER A 423 -13.74 18.40 13.96
N VAL A 424 -13.60 17.09 13.75
CA VAL A 424 -12.37 16.29 13.94
C VAL A 424 -11.18 16.93 13.23
N ILE A 425 -10.14 17.32 13.98
CA ILE A 425 -8.82 17.62 13.41
C ILE A 425 -8.03 16.31 13.34
N LEU A 426 -7.48 16.01 12.17
CA LEU A 426 -6.70 14.80 11.92
C LEU A 426 -5.21 15.11 12.05
N THR A 427 -4.50 14.34 12.87
CA THR A 427 -3.06 14.48 13.12
C THR A 427 -2.30 13.20 12.79
N ALA A 428 -0.97 13.25 12.77
CA ALA A 428 -0.12 12.08 12.65
C ALA A 428 1.18 12.21 13.47
N ASP A 429 1.81 11.07 13.70
CA ASP A 429 2.95 10.84 14.59
C ASP A 429 2.75 11.47 15.98
N ASN A 430 1.70 11.00 16.67
CA ASN A 430 1.40 11.35 18.06
C ASN A 430 1.13 12.87 18.26
N GLY A 431 0.50 13.52 17.27
CA GLY A 431 0.27 14.96 17.30
C GLY A 431 1.50 15.80 16.94
N LEU A 432 2.36 15.31 16.03
CA LEU A 432 3.44 16.10 15.45
C LEU A 432 2.98 16.89 14.22
N TRP A 433 2.23 16.24 13.32
CA TRP A 433 1.75 16.85 12.07
C TRP A 433 0.23 17.01 12.04
N ILE A 434 -0.24 18.10 11.44
CA ILE A 434 -1.66 18.30 11.08
C ILE A 434 -1.87 17.77 9.67
N VAL A 435 -2.86 16.90 9.49
CA VAL A 435 -3.17 16.21 8.22
C VAL A 435 -4.47 16.74 7.61
N ASP A 436 -5.47 17.06 8.44
CA ASP A 436 -6.59 17.96 8.12
C ASP A 436 -6.94 18.82 9.35
N GLY A 437 -7.51 19.99 9.11
CA GLY A 437 -8.07 20.87 10.14
C GLY A 437 -7.25 22.14 10.37
N HIS A 438 -6.32 22.47 9.48
CA HIS A 438 -5.35 23.56 9.61
C HIS A 438 -6.01 24.91 9.91
N HIS A 439 -7.18 25.22 9.32
CA HIS A 439 -7.92 26.45 9.63
C HIS A 439 -8.51 26.44 11.06
N ARG A 440 -9.06 25.30 11.51
CA ARG A 440 -9.62 25.13 12.86
C ARG A 440 -8.51 25.16 13.93
N TRP A 441 -7.35 24.58 13.63
CA TRP A 441 -6.14 24.70 14.44
C TRP A 441 -5.61 26.14 14.46
N GLY A 442 -5.49 26.79 13.30
CA GLY A 442 -4.98 28.15 13.17
C GLY A 442 -5.83 29.17 13.92
N GLY A 443 -7.15 29.05 13.84
CA GLY A 443 -8.09 29.83 14.65
C GLY A 443 -7.84 29.64 16.15
N LEU A 444 -7.79 28.39 16.62
CA LEU A 444 -7.48 28.09 18.03
C LEU A 444 -6.08 28.60 18.45
N TYR A 445 -5.08 28.53 17.58
CA TYR A 445 -3.73 29.06 17.84
C TYR A 445 -3.74 30.59 18.00
N VAL A 446 -4.40 31.30 17.09
CA VAL A 446 -4.47 32.77 17.08
C VAL A 446 -5.29 33.27 18.28
N ILE A 447 -6.36 32.57 18.67
CA ILE A 447 -7.13 32.89 19.87
C ILE A 447 -6.36 32.52 21.16
N ASN A 448 -5.76 31.33 21.25
CA ASN A 448 -5.03 30.87 22.44
C ASN A 448 -4.00 29.74 22.14
N PRO A 449 -2.70 30.05 21.95
CA PRO A 449 -1.68 29.06 21.59
C PRO A 449 -1.24 28.15 22.75
N TYR A 450 -1.78 28.36 23.95
CA TYR A 450 -1.51 27.56 25.16
C TYR A 450 -2.59 26.51 25.44
N SER A 451 -3.65 26.45 24.62
CA SER A 451 -4.64 25.40 24.65
C SER A 451 -4.07 24.05 24.22
N GLN A 452 -4.75 22.98 24.64
CA GLN A 452 -4.63 21.64 24.08
C GLN A 452 -5.83 21.38 23.17
N LEU A 453 -5.64 20.53 22.17
CA LEU A 453 -6.62 20.13 21.19
C LEU A 453 -6.94 18.64 21.35
N SER A 454 -8.22 18.29 21.40
CA SER A 454 -8.68 16.93 21.17
C SER A 454 -8.62 16.63 19.66
N SER A 455 -7.69 15.78 19.24
CA SER A 455 -7.53 15.37 17.83
C SER A 455 -7.61 13.84 17.68
N ILE A 456 -7.67 13.39 16.43
CA ILE A 456 -7.60 11.98 16.07
C ILE A 456 -6.32 11.77 15.26
N ASP A 457 -5.48 10.83 15.69
CA ASP A 457 -4.13 10.63 15.17
C ASP A 457 -4.01 9.33 14.38
N LEU A 458 -3.33 9.38 13.23
CA LEU A 458 -2.99 8.20 12.41
C LEU A 458 -1.87 7.34 13.05
N GLY A 459 -1.26 7.78 14.16
CA GLY A 459 -0.05 7.18 14.69
C GLY A 459 1.11 7.35 13.74
N TYR A 460 2.02 6.37 13.72
CA TYR A 460 3.25 6.47 12.94
C TYR A 460 3.02 6.37 11.43
N VAL A 461 3.53 7.39 10.74
CA VAL A 461 3.72 7.50 9.29
C VAL A 461 5.14 8.02 9.01
N PRO A 462 5.79 7.69 7.88
CA PRO A 462 7.20 8.05 7.64
C PRO A 462 7.48 9.57 7.67
N ASN A 463 6.51 10.37 7.20
CA ASN A 463 6.54 11.82 7.19
C ASN A 463 5.13 12.37 6.92
N ALA A 464 4.95 13.69 7.04
CA ALA A 464 3.69 14.37 6.83
C ALA A 464 3.10 14.24 5.40
N GLN A 465 3.91 14.13 4.34
CA GLN A 465 3.40 13.95 2.98
C GLN A 465 2.82 12.55 2.78
N GLU A 466 3.44 11.51 3.36
CA GLU A 466 2.85 10.16 3.38
C GLU A 466 1.56 10.12 4.24
N ALA A 467 1.48 10.89 5.34
CA ALA A 467 0.24 11.09 6.10
C ALA A 467 -0.91 11.63 5.21
N LEU A 468 -0.60 12.61 4.36
CA LEU A 468 -1.55 13.16 3.39
C LEU A 468 -1.91 12.12 2.33
N LYS A 469 -0.94 11.36 1.77
CA LYS A 469 -1.22 10.26 0.82
C LYS A 469 -2.17 9.22 1.41
N GLU A 470 -1.86 8.71 2.62
CA GLU A 470 -2.68 7.71 3.31
C GLU A 470 -4.11 8.22 3.57
N THR A 471 -4.26 9.52 3.88
CA THR A 471 -5.59 10.14 4.04
C THR A 471 -6.34 10.30 2.71
N GLN A 472 -5.67 10.78 1.66
CA GLN A 472 -6.27 10.92 0.32
C GLN A 472 -6.67 9.56 -0.28
N VAL A 473 -5.91 8.48 -0.03
CA VAL A 473 -6.27 7.11 -0.46
C VAL A 473 -7.60 6.67 0.17
N ALA A 474 -7.84 6.98 1.45
CA ALA A 474 -9.12 6.70 2.11
C ALA A 474 -10.26 7.57 1.56
N ILE A 475 -10.00 8.83 1.22
CA ILE A 475 -10.99 9.71 0.57
C ILE A 475 -11.37 9.17 -0.81
N VAL A 476 -10.41 8.69 -1.61
CA VAL A 476 -10.68 8.01 -2.89
C VAL A 476 -11.51 6.74 -2.70
N ALA A 477 -11.25 5.96 -1.65
CA ALA A 477 -12.03 4.75 -1.36
C ALA A 477 -13.50 5.04 -1.05
N GLU A 478 -13.78 6.18 -0.38
CA GLU A 478 -15.13 6.58 0.01
C GLU A 478 -15.91 7.31 -1.11
N GLN A 479 -15.28 8.24 -1.84
CA GLN A 479 -15.98 9.08 -2.84
C GLN A 479 -15.56 8.85 -4.31
N GLY A 480 -14.50 8.07 -4.57
CA GLY A 480 -14.05 7.72 -5.92
C GLY A 480 -13.21 8.78 -6.66
N TYR A 481 -12.96 9.95 -6.07
CA TYR A 481 -12.16 11.05 -6.65
C TYR A 481 -11.50 11.90 -5.54
N LEU A 482 -10.60 12.81 -5.93
CA LEU A 482 -10.07 13.84 -5.03
C LEU A 482 -10.60 15.23 -5.41
N SER A 483 -11.14 15.96 -4.45
CA SER A 483 -11.46 17.38 -4.64
C SER A 483 -10.14 18.15 -4.75
N ALA A 484 -9.92 18.84 -5.86
CA ALA A 484 -8.76 19.70 -6.08
C ALA A 484 -9.23 21.05 -6.62
N GLU A 485 -9.09 22.10 -5.79
CA GLU A 485 -9.55 23.46 -6.10
C GLU A 485 -8.48 24.49 -5.74
N THR A 486 -7.94 25.20 -6.72
CA THR A 486 -7.04 26.33 -6.48
C THR A 486 -7.84 27.53 -5.94
N VAL A 487 -8.07 27.52 -4.63
CA VAL A 487 -8.49 28.69 -3.87
C VAL A 487 -7.26 29.43 -3.35
N SER A 488 -7.41 30.73 -3.11
CA SER A 488 -6.42 31.58 -2.43
C SER A 488 -7.17 32.39 -1.39
N GLY A 489 -6.77 32.28 -0.13
CA GLY A 489 -7.27 33.10 0.97
C GLY A 489 -6.23 34.08 1.51
N ASP A 490 -6.64 34.93 2.44
CA ASP A 490 -5.75 35.84 3.16
C ASP A 490 -4.89 35.05 4.15
N ASN A 491 -3.73 34.59 3.67
CA ASN A 491 -2.93 33.59 4.37
C ASN A 491 -2.24 34.16 5.62
N LEU A 492 -2.58 33.61 6.80
CA LEU A 492 -1.99 33.92 8.11
C LEU A 492 -0.47 33.80 8.17
N TYR A 493 0.19 33.12 7.23
CA TYR A 493 1.66 33.08 7.13
C TYR A 493 2.28 34.28 6.40
N THR A 494 1.57 34.93 5.47
CA THR A 494 2.15 35.91 4.54
C THR A 494 1.51 37.30 4.58
N MET A 495 0.25 37.43 5.02
CA MET A 495 -0.44 38.73 5.11
C MET A 495 0.26 39.73 6.04
N SER A 496 0.00 41.02 5.86
CA SER A 496 0.43 42.11 6.74
C SER A 496 -0.38 42.16 8.04
N LYS A 497 -0.03 43.10 8.94
CA LYS A 497 -0.86 43.37 10.13
C LYS A 497 -2.13 44.13 9.73
N ASP A 498 -1.99 45.15 8.88
CA ASP A 498 -3.07 46.03 8.48
C ASP A 498 -4.25 45.23 7.87
N GLU A 499 -3.95 44.29 6.95
CA GLU A 499 -4.94 43.36 6.36
C GLU A 499 -5.56 42.40 7.40
N PHE A 500 -4.83 42.06 8.47
CA PHE A 500 -5.32 41.19 9.55
C PHE A 500 -6.20 41.95 10.53
N ASP A 501 -5.83 43.19 10.86
CA ASP A 501 -6.58 44.08 11.72
C ASP A 501 -7.95 44.40 11.09
N ASP A 502 -7.98 44.69 9.78
CA ASP A 502 -9.21 44.88 9.00
C ASP A 502 -10.14 43.65 9.06
N ILE A 503 -9.61 42.43 8.86
CA ILE A 503 -10.39 41.18 8.94
C ILE A 503 -10.93 40.92 10.35
N VAL A 504 -10.14 41.19 11.40
CA VAL A 504 -10.60 41.04 12.79
C VAL A 504 -11.73 42.02 13.11
N GLU A 505 -11.65 43.26 12.64
CA GLU A 505 -12.72 44.24 12.83
C GLU A 505 -13.97 43.88 12.01
N GLU A 506 -13.84 43.50 10.74
CA GLU A 506 -14.99 43.08 9.90
C GLU A 506 -15.71 41.86 10.49
N LEU A 507 -14.98 40.83 10.93
CA LEU A 507 -15.59 39.62 11.50
C LEU A 507 -16.37 39.89 12.79
N ILE A 508 -15.83 40.74 13.67
CA ILE A 508 -16.50 41.10 14.93
C ILE A 508 -17.68 42.05 14.68
N ASP A 509 -17.60 42.96 13.71
CA ASP A 509 -18.68 43.94 13.43
C ASP A 509 -19.80 43.40 12.55
N SER A 510 -19.53 42.42 11.69
CA SER A 510 -20.56 41.66 10.97
C SER A 510 -21.24 40.60 11.86
N GLY A 511 -20.56 40.13 12.90
CA GLY A 511 -21.07 39.15 13.87
C GLY A 511 -22.30 39.64 14.64
N SER A 512 -23.36 38.82 14.68
CA SER A 512 -24.64 39.20 15.30
C SER A 512 -24.58 39.46 16.83
N ASP A 513 -23.48 39.07 17.47
CA ASP A 513 -23.25 39.08 18.91
C ASP A 513 -21.98 39.85 19.34
N LYS A 514 -21.50 40.82 18.55
CA LYS A 514 -20.37 41.73 18.86
C LYS A 514 -20.29 42.13 20.35
N ASP A 515 -21.43 42.53 20.90
CA ASP A 515 -21.56 43.02 22.27
C ASP A 515 -21.25 41.93 23.32
N LYS A 516 -21.38 40.63 22.98
CA LYS A 516 -20.92 39.50 23.81
C LYS A 516 -19.45 39.19 23.57
N ILE A 517 -19.00 39.15 22.31
CA ILE A 517 -17.59 38.92 21.93
C ILE A 517 -16.64 39.86 22.69
N MET A 518 -16.95 41.17 22.70
CA MET A 518 -16.19 42.17 23.46
C MET A 518 -16.21 41.95 24.98
N LYS A 519 -17.29 41.35 25.53
CA LYS A 519 -17.39 41.01 26.96
C LYS A 519 -16.57 39.76 27.29
N VAL A 520 -16.49 38.78 26.39
CA VAL A 520 -15.69 37.55 26.56
C VAL A 520 -14.19 37.88 26.52
N PHE A 521 -13.72 38.66 25.53
CA PHE A 521 -12.33 39.15 25.51
C PHE A 521 -11.96 39.92 26.78
N LYS A 522 -12.86 40.78 27.27
CA LYS A 522 -12.66 41.48 28.54
C LYS A 522 -12.64 40.55 29.76
N LYS A 523 -13.50 39.53 29.79
CA LYS A 523 -13.59 38.56 30.90
C LYS A 523 -12.35 37.68 30.99
N GLU A 524 -11.88 37.16 29.85
CA GLU A 524 -10.84 36.13 29.80
C GLU A 524 -9.42 36.68 29.59
N LYS A 525 -9.26 37.93 29.14
CA LYS A 525 -7.96 38.54 28.82
C LYS A 525 -7.81 40.02 29.23
N ASP A 526 -8.84 40.64 29.83
CA ASP A 526 -8.92 42.08 30.17
C ASP A 526 -8.68 43.04 28.99
N LEU A 527 -8.94 42.59 27.76
CA LEU A 527 -8.87 43.42 26.54
C LEU A 527 -10.20 44.18 26.39
N THR A 528 -10.15 45.48 26.16
CA THR A 528 -11.33 46.37 26.26
C THR A 528 -11.67 47.15 25.00
N SER A 529 -10.78 47.13 24.01
CA SER A 529 -10.87 47.85 22.75
C SER A 529 -10.44 46.97 21.57
N MET A 530 -10.86 47.35 20.35
CA MET A 530 -10.52 46.56 19.14
C MET A 530 -9.02 46.44 18.94
N SER A 531 -8.26 47.54 19.12
CA SER A 531 -6.79 47.55 19.02
C SER A 531 -6.10 46.61 20.02
N GLU A 532 -6.62 46.47 21.25
CA GLU A 532 -6.08 45.52 22.23
C GLU A 532 -6.32 44.06 21.82
N ILE A 533 -7.45 43.78 21.15
CA ILE A 533 -7.78 42.46 20.59
C ILE A 533 -6.92 42.16 19.36
N GLN A 534 -6.87 43.09 18.41
CA GLN A 534 -6.05 43.02 17.19
C GLN A 534 -4.57 42.76 17.52
N ASP A 535 -3.98 43.53 18.46
CA ASP A 535 -2.57 43.35 18.87
C ASP A 535 -2.34 42.01 19.61
N TYR A 536 -3.28 41.55 20.42
CA TYR A 536 -3.21 40.24 21.08
C TYR A 536 -3.22 39.08 20.07
N LEU A 537 -4.19 39.09 19.15
CA LEU A 537 -4.33 38.05 18.13
C LEU A 537 -3.14 38.09 17.16
N TRP A 538 -2.69 39.28 16.73
CA TRP A 538 -1.52 39.42 15.87
C TRP A 538 -0.22 38.93 16.55
N ALA A 539 -0.05 39.14 17.86
CA ALA A 539 1.08 38.56 18.59
C ALA A 539 1.08 37.01 18.55
N ASN A 540 -0.10 36.39 18.55
CA ASN A 540 -0.23 34.94 18.37
C ASN A 540 0.01 34.51 16.91
N VAL A 541 -0.37 35.31 15.89
CA VAL A 541 0.01 35.08 14.48
C VAL A 541 1.53 35.12 14.31
N LEU A 542 2.21 36.13 14.86
CA LEU A 542 3.67 36.22 14.81
C LEU A 542 4.34 35.03 15.53
N ARG A 543 3.77 34.56 16.63
CA ARG A 543 4.21 33.35 17.33
C ARG A 543 4.04 32.09 16.45
N MET A 544 2.91 31.94 15.77
CA MET A 544 2.66 30.84 14.83
C MET A 544 3.69 30.85 13.70
N ARG A 545 3.93 32.01 13.08
CA ARG A 545 4.97 32.20 12.06
C ARG A 545 6.38 31.88 12.58
N GLN A 546 6.67 32.10 13.86
CA GLN A 546 7.99 31.83 14.43
C GLN A 546 8.23 30.35 14.76
N PHE A 547 7.24 29.64 15.30
CA PHE A 547 7.44 28.31 15.91
C PHE A 547 6.74 27.16 15.18
N ASN A 548 5.75 27.45 14.35
CA ASN A 548 4.89 26.45 13.69
C ASN A 548 4.85 26.72 12.19
N GLN A 549 6.03 26.74 11.57
CA GLN A 549 6.19 26.83 10.12
C GLN A 549 5.62 25.58 9.42
N PRO A 550 5.07 25.72 8.20
CA PRO A 550 4.68 24.58 7.37
C PRO A 550 5.84 23.61 7.10
N ILE A 551 5.52 22.35 6.80
CA ILE A 551 6.52 21.39 6.34
C ILE A 551 7.23 21.86 5.06
N ALA A 552 8.48 21.46 4.87
CA ALA A 552 9.18 21.69 3.62
C ALA A 552 8.46 20.95 2.47
N GLY A 553 8.11 21.66 1.40
CA GLY A 553 7.30 21.11 0.30
C GLY A 553 5.79 21.10 0.55
N ALA A 554 5.30 21.78 1.60
CA ALA A 554 3.88 21.97 1.83
C ALA A 554 3.17 22.61 0.62
N THR A 555 2.04 22.03 0.20
CA THR A 555 1.19 22.52 -0.88
C THR A 555 0.12 23.49 -0.38
N SER A 556 -0.53 24.19 -1.33
CA SER A 556 -1.69 25.06 -1.11
C SER A 556 -2.94 24.28 -0.70
N ARG A 557 -4.00 24.99 -0.27
CA ARG A 557 -5.25 24.37 0.18
C ARG A 557 -5.86 23.40 -0.83
N GLY A 558 -5.70 23.67 -2.12
CA GLY A 558 -6.28 22.86 -3.20
C GLY A 558 -5.77 21.42 -3.28
N TYR A 559 -4.70 21.09 -2.57
CA TYR A 559 -4.08 19.77 -2.56
C TYR A 559 -4.20 19.04 -1.21
N MET A 560 -4.86 19.64 -0.21
CA MET A 560 -5.08 19.00 1.09
C MET A 560 -6.21 17.94 1.04
N PRO A 561 -6.26 17.00 1.99
CA PRO A 561 -7.43 16.16 2.23
C PRO A 561 -8.71 16.99 2.38
N GLN A 562 -9.73 16.67 1.60
CA GLN A 562 -11.07 17.27 1.71
C GLN A 562 -12.09 16.13 1.85
N PRO A 563 -12.48 15.74 3.08
CA PRO A 563 -13.42 14.65 3.30
C PRO A 563 -14.82 15.00 2.75
N PRO A 564 -15.61 14.02 2.28
CA PRO A 564 -16.94 14.25 1.69
C PRO A 564 -17.97 14.84 2.67
N ASN A 565 -17.72 14.74 3.97
CA ASN A 565 -18.54 15.30 5.05
C ASN A 565 -17.65 15.49 6.30
N SER A 566 -18.22 16.01 7.41
CA SER A 566 -17.50 16.23 8.68
C SER A 566 -17.38 14.99 9.58
N ASP A 567 -17.95 13.85 9.17
CA ASP A 567 -17.85 12.57 9.89
C ASP A 567 -16.68 11.75 9.33
N TYR A 568 -15.62 11.62 10.12
CA TYR A 568 -14.46 10.82 9.75
C TYR A 568 -14.68 9.30 9.91
N GLN A 569 -15.78 8.82 10.49
CA GLN A 569 -15.99 7.39 10.75
C GLN A 569 -15.88 6.48 9.50
N PRO A 570 -16.41 6.84 8.30
CA PRO A 570 -16.20 6.03 7.10
C PRO A 570 -14.72 5.96 6.68
N LEU A 571 -14.01 7.09 6.75
CA LEU A 571 -12.57 7.16 6.42
C LEU A 571 -11.73 6.34 7.41
N MET A 572 -12.03 6.41 8.71
CA MET A 572 -11.38 5.56 9.72
C MET A 572 -11.64 4.08 9.44
N HIS A 573 -12.88 3.69 9.09
CA HIS A 573 -13.21 2.30 8.77
C HIS A 573 -12.37 1.76 7.60
N TRP A 574 -12.15 2.57 6.55
CA TRP A 574 -11.24 2.20 5.46
C TRP A 574 -9.78 2.06 5.91
N MET A 575 -9.29 3.00 6.74
CA MET A 575 -7.91 3.02 7.25
C MET A 575 -7.58 1.84 8.18
N GLU A 576 -8.49 1.52 9.10
CA GLU A 576 -8.34 0.42 10.07
C GLU A 576 -8.64 -0.95 9.44
N GLY A 577 -9.52 -0.99 8.42
CA GLY A 577 -9.92 -2.22 7.75
C GLY A 577 -8.81 -2.93 6.96
N GLY A 578 -7.67 -2.27 6.73
CA GLY A 578 -6.48 -2.85 6.11
C GLY A 578 -6.64 -3.29 4.64
N ALA A 579 -7.75 -2.93 4.00
CA ALA A 579 -8.03 -3.26 2.60
C ALA A 579 -7.30 -2.33 1.61
N LEU A 580 -6.93 -1.13 2.06
CA LEU A 580 -6.39 -0.04 1.23
C LEU A 580 -4.95 -0.25 0.76
N SER A 581 -4.66 0.18 -0.47
CA SER A 581 -3.32 0.15 -1.07
C SER A 581 -2.53 1.43 -0.82
N TYR A 582 -1.88 1.53 0.34
CA TYR A 582 -0.93 2.59 0.68
C TYR A 582 0.48 2.36 0.12
N THR A 583 0.85 1.10 -0.08
CA THR A 583 2.22 0.70 -0.40
C THR A 583 2.26 -0.44 -1.40
N MET A 584 3.44 -0.61 -1.96
CA MET A 584 3.83 -1.70 -2.84
C MET A 584 3.92 -3.05 -2.11
N PRO A 585 3.83 -4.17 -2.84
CA PRO A 585 3.47 -4.26 -4.26
C PRO A 585 1.95 -4.22 -4.47
N VAL A 586 1.52 -3.60 -5.58
CA VAL A 586 0.10 -3.52 -6.00
C VAL A 586 -0.53 -4.90 -6.28
N ILE A 587 0.29 -5.95 -6.45
CA ILE A 587 -0.15 -7.33 -6.60
C ILE A 587 0.60 -8.22 -5.59
N GLY A 588 -0.13 -8.97 -4.76
CA GLY A 588 0.46 -10.00 -3.91
C GLY A 588 1.12 -11.12 -4.72
N TYR A 589 2.24 -11.64 -4.23
CA TYR A 589 3.11 -12.58 -4.94
C TYR A 589 3.58 -13.72 -4.02
N VAL A 590 4.07 -14.80 -4.61
CA VAL A 590 4.47 -16.02 -3.88
C VAL A 590 5.93 -15.97 -3.42
N GLY A 591 6.30 -14.89 -2.73
CA GLY A 591 7.65 -14.60 -2.22
C GLY A 591 7.63 -13.85 -0.90
#